data_AF-A0A0F4XPR0-F1
#
_entry.id   AF-A0A0F4XPR0-F1
#
_cell.length_a   1.000
_cell.length_b   1.000
_cell.length_c   1.000
_cell.angle_alpha   90.00
_cell.angle_beta   90.00
_cell.angle_gamma   90.00
#
_symmetry.space_group_name_H-M   'P 1'
#
loop_
_entity.id
_entity.type
_entity.pdbx_description
1 polymer ?
#
loop_
_entity_poly.entity_id
_entity_poly.type
_entity_poly.pdbx_seq_one_letter_code
_entity_poly.pdbx_strand_id
1 'polypeptide(L)'
;MPNKALRILIADPHHAHRIVLERLFNQQGYFRIAPVSHVQELLTLVEYGSEPFDLIVVNAGLASGALDLHDFVIYNPQVRHGMIYNAPPASRSPVPVARRSSLHLSQAPLPDLASLRRLMERVDPHASESLQPWTHPLRQGHGR
;
A
#
# COMPACT_ATOMS: atom_id res chain seq x y z
N MET A 1 17.45 3.24 -3.69
CA MET A 1 17.04 3.80 -2.39
C MET A 1 15.52 3.97 -2.43
N PRO A 2 14.79 3.74 -1.32
CA PRO A 2 13.35 3.94 -1.30
C PRO A 2 12.98 5.40 -1.53
N ASN A 3 11.87 5.63 -2.24
CA ASN A 3 11.34 6.95 -2.50
C ASN A 3 10.70 7.52 -1.22
N LYS A 4 11.44 8.43 -0.57
CA LYS A 4 11.03 9.07 0.68
C LYS A 4 9.83 10.03 0.53
N ALA A 5 9.45 10.37 -0.70
CA ALA A 5 8.32 11.27 -0.96
C ALA A 5 6.97 10.53 -0.98
N LEU A 6 6.98 9.19 -0.99
CA LEU A 6 5.75 8.39 -1.06
C LEU A 6 4.84 8.64 0.14
N ARG A 7 3.60 8.98 -0.17
CA ARG A 7 2.54 9.28 0.80
C ARG A 7 1.78 8.01 1.11
N ILE A 8 1.88 7.57 2.36
CA ILE A 8 1.21 6.37 2.85
C ILE A 8 0.12 6.80 3.84
N LEU A 9 -1.11 6.31 3.67
CA LEU A 9 -2.18 6.50 4.64
C LEU A 9 -2.45 5.16 5.33
N ILE A 10 -2.48 5.16 6.67
CA ILE A 10 -2.83 3.98 7.47
C ILE A 10 -4.18 4.22 8.14
N ALA A 11 -5.17 3.41 7.84
CA ALA A 11 -6.51 3.54 8.37
C ALA A 11 -6.93 2.28 9.15
N ASP A 12 -6.88 2.35 10.48
CA ASP A 12 -7.29 1.26 11.37
C ASP A 12 -7.94 1.88 12.61
N PRO A 13 -9.08 1.36 13.12
CA PRO A 13 -9.63 1.78 14.41
C PRO A 13 -8.65 1.63 15.59
N HIS A 14 -7.82 0.58 15.60
CA HIS A 14 -6.94 0.20 16.68
C HIS A 14 -5.62 0.99 16.63
N HIS A 15 -5.40 1.84 17.64
CA HIS A 15 -4.18 2.64 17.74
C HIS A 15 -2.90 1.79 17.72
N ALA A 16 -2.89 0.65 18.42
CA ALA A 16 -1.74 -0.24 18.46
C ALA A 16 -1.32 -0.76 17.06
N HIS A 17 -2.30 -1.09 16.20
CA HIS A 17 -2.00 -1.52 14.83
C HIS A 17 -1.37 -0.39 14.01
N ARG A 18 -1.87 0.84 14.16
CA ARG A 18 -1.31 2.01 13.45
C ARG A 18 0.16 2.23 13.81
N ILE A 19 0.50 2.17 15.11
CA ILE A 19 1.89 2.30 15.58
C ILE A 19 2.79 1.19 15.02
N VAL A 20 2.30 -0.06 14.99
CA VAL A 20 3.09 -1.17 14.43
C VAL A 20 3.32 -0.99 12.94
N LEU A 21 2.27 -0.70 12.17
CA LEU A 21 2.37 -0.49 10.72
C LEU A 21 3.29 0.68 10.37
N GLU A 22 3.15 1.80 11.07
CA GLU A 22 4.03 2.97 10.90
C GLU A 22 5.50 2.60 11.14
N ARG A 23 5.78 1.87 12.24
CA ARG A 23 7.14 1.38 12.53
C ARG A 23 7.67 0.47 11.42
N LEU A 24 6.85 -0.43 10.87
CA LEU A 24 7.27 -1.33 9.79
C LEU A 24 7.56 -0.58 8.48
N PHE A 25 6.83 0.49 8.17
CA PHE A 25 7.15 1.36 7.03
C PHE A 25 8.41 2.19 7.27
N ASN A 26 8.57 2.76 8.46
CA ASN A 26 9.76 3.52 8.85
C ASN A 26 11.03 2.65 8.75
N GLN A 27 10.97 1.37 9.15
CA GLN A 27 12.05 0.40 8.99
C GLN A 27 12.44 0.13 7.53
N GLN A 28 11.53 0.38 6.59
CA GLN A 28 11.76 0.25 5.15
C GLN A 28 12.18 1.57 4.49
N GLY A 29 12.22 2.68 5.25
CA GLY A 29 12.66 4.00 4.77
C GLY A 29 11.54 4.91 4.27
N TYR A 30 10.27 4.59 4.53
CA TYR A 30 9.12 5.43 4.21
C TYR A 30 8.64 6.15 5.46
N PHE A 31 8.50 7.48 5.42
CA PHE A 31 8.25 8.31 6.61
C PHE A 31 7.06 9.28 6.46
N ARG A 32 6.54 9.50 5.24
CA ARG A 32 5.41 10.40 5.00
C ARG A 32 4.10 9.64 5.18
N ILE A 33 3.83 9.28 6.44
CA ILE A 33 2.74 8.40 6.85
C ILE A 33 1.65 9.22 7.56
N ALA A 34 0.40 9.08 7.13
CA ALA A 34 -0.77 9.70 7.74
C ALA A 34 -1.65 8.61 8.39
N PRO A 35 -1.60 8.43 9.72
CA PRO A 35 -2.50 7.52 10.42
C PRO A 35 -3.88 8.15 10.67
N VAL A 36 -4.96 7.40 10.46
CA VAL A 36 -6.34 7.79 10.76
C VAL A 36 -7.09 6.68 11.48
N SER A 37 -8.02 7.05 12.36
CA SER A 37 -8.80 6.08 13.16
C SER A 37 -10.18 5.78 12.60
N HIS A 38 -10.73 6.65 11.76
CA HIS A 38 -12.13 6.59 11.36
C HIS A 38 -12.30 6.79 9.86
N VAL A 39 -13.38 6.21 9.31
CA VAL A 39 -13.68 6.32 7.87
C VAL A 39 -13.86 7.78 7.43
N GLN A 40 -14.41 8.65 8.28
CA GLN A 40 -14.60 10.06 7.96
C GLN A 40 -13.26 10.79 7.75
N GLU A 41 -12.25 10.49 8.58
CA GLU A 41 -10.90 11.05 8.43
C GLU A 41 -10.23 10.55 7.15
N LEU A 42 -10.37 9.25 6.85
CA LEU A 42 -9.90 8.66 5.58
C LEU A 42 -10.49 9.40 4.38
N LEU A 43 -11.82 9.58 4.33
CA LEU A 43 -12.49 10.27 3.25
C LEU A 43 -12.03 11.72 3.15
N THR A 44 -11.96 12.44 4.27
CA THR A 44 -11.52 13.83 4.32
C THR A 44 -10.10 13.99 3.76
N LEU A 45 -9.15 13.14 4.17
CA LEU A 45 -7.77 13.26 3.69
C LEU A 45 -7.64 12.94 2.21
N VAL A 46 -8.43 12.00 1.70
CA VAL A 46 -8.39 11.59 0.29
C VAL A 46 -9.10 12.62 -0.60
N GLU A 47 -10.20 13.23 -0.14
CA GLU A 47 -10.96 14.25 -0.89
C GLU A 47 -10.24 15.61 -0.93
N TYR A 48 -9.69 16.06 0.19
CA TYR A 48 -9.11 17.41 0.32
C TYR A 48 -7.58 17.42 0.16
N GLY A 49 -6.95 16.27 -0.05
CA GLY A 49 -5.51 16.16 -0.25
C GLY A 49 -5.07 16.83 -1.56
N SER A 50 -4.06 17.71 -1.51
CA SER A 50 -3.52 18.36 -2.72
C SER A 50 -2.77 17.42 -3.68
N GLU A 51 -2.39 16.23 -3.21
CA GLU A 51 -1.79 15.20 -4.05
C GLU A 51 -2.36 13.83 -3.64
N PRO A 52 -2.44 12.87 -4.59
CA PRO A 52 -2.85 11.50 -4.31
C PRO A 52 -1.99 10.80 -3.27
N PHE A 53 -2.56 9.82 -2.59
CA PHE A 53 -1.80 8.86 -1.80
C PHE A 53 -1.24 7.77 -2.70
N ASP A 54 0.05 7.49 -2.54
CA ASP A 54 0.73 6.40 -3.25
C ASP A 54 0.25 5.04 -2.75
N LEU A 55 -0.01 4.94 -1.45
CA LEU A 55 -0.52 3.75 -0.81
C LEU A 55 -1.52 4.08 0.29
N ILE A 56 -2.64 3.36 0.32
CA ILE A 56 -3.52 3.30 1.49
C ILE A 56 -3.52 1.88 2.09
N VAL A 57 -3.36 1.76 3.41
CA VAL A 57 -3.39 0.49 4.14
C VAL A 57 -4.56 0.54 5.12
N VAL A 58 -5.59 -0.25 4.87
CA VAL A 58 -6.87 -0.13 5.55
C VAL A 58 -7.28 -1.45 6.19
N ASN A 59 -7.65 -1.41 7.47
CA ASN A 59 -8.29 -2.54 8.13
C ASN A 59 -9.71 -2.68 7.59
N ALA A 60 -10.11 -3.88 7.14
CA ALA A 60 -11.46 -4.14 6.65
C ALA A 60 -12.56 -3.76 7.66
N GLY A 61 -12.26 -3.83 8.97
CA GLY A 61 -13.16 -3.42 10.04
C GLY A 61 -13.40 -1.91 10.13
N LEU A 62 -12.57 -1.06 9.51
CA LEU A 62 -12.73 0.39 9.56
C LEU A 62 -14.05 0.86 8.95
N ALA A 63 -14.41 0.28 7.80
CA ALA A 63 -15.59 0.72 7.07
C ALA A 63 -16.90 0.33 7.75
N SER A 64 -16.95 -0.82 8.43
CA SER A 64 -18.14 -1.32 9.15
C SER A 64 -19.45 -1.22 8.32
N GLY A 65 -19.37 -1.39 7.00
CA GLY A 65 -20.50 -1.27 6.06
C GLY A 65 -20.83 0.16 5.57
N ALA A 66 -20.18 1.19 6.10
CA ALA A 66 -20.38 2.58 5.67
C ALA A 66 -19.65 2.95 4.36
N LEU A 67 -18.67 2.14 3.94
CA LEU A 67 -17.87 2.37 2.75
C LEU A 67 -17.50 1.02 2.10
N ASP A 68 -17.69 0.89 0.79
CA ASP A 68 -17.10 -0.21 0.04
C ASP A 68 -15.61 0.09 -0.20
N LEU A 69 -14.74 -0.54 0.58
CA LEU A 69 -13.30 -0.33 0.50
C LEU A 69 -12.70 -0.81 -0.83
N HIS A 70 -13.32 -1.80 -1.50
CA HIS A 70 -12.83 -2.29 -2.78
C HIS A 70 -13.06 -1.23 -3.86
N ASP A 71 -14.29 -0.75 -3.97
CA ASP A 71 -14.66 0.27 -4.94
C ASP A 71 -13.93 1.59 -4.65
N PHE A 72 -13.79 1.95 -3.38
CA PHE A 72 -13.02 3.11 -2.95
C PHE A 72 -11.57 3.06 -3.44
N VAL A 73 -10.85 1.94 -3.28
CA VAL A 73 -9.46 1.82 -3.75
C VAL A 73 -9.38 1.82 -5.28
N ILE A 74 -10.30 1.15 -5.96
CA ILE A 74 -10.22 0.89 -7.41
C ILE A 74 -10.64 2.10 -8.24
N TYR A 75 -11.66 2.84 -7.80
CA TYR A 75 -12.26 3.91 -8.58
C TYR A 75 -11.84 5.31 -8.13
N ASN A 76 -11.16 5.46 -7.01
CA ASN A 76 -10.73 6.77 -6.53
C ASN A 76 -9.39 7.19 -7.15
N PRO A 77 -9.33 8.24 -7.99
CA PRO A 77 -8.08 8.70 -8.62
C PRO A 77 -7.05 9.25 -7.62
N GLN A 78 -7.48 9.58 -6.39
CA GLN A 78 -6.60 10.03 -5.31
C GLN A 78 -5.88 8.86 -4.60
N VAL A 79 -6.16 7.62 -5.00
CA VAL A 79 -5.53 6.41 -4.46
C VAL A 79 -4.83 5.67 -5.58
N ARG A 80 -3.49 5.57 -5.52
CA ARG A 80 -2.71 4.85 -6.53
C ARG A 80 -2.66 3.35 -6.25
N HIS A 81 -2.40 2.96 -5.00
CA HIS A 81 -2.36 1.58 -4.54
C HIS A 81 -3.11 1.45 -3.20
N GLY A 82 -3.68 0.28 -2.94
CA GLY A 82 -4.37 0.00 -1.69
C GLY A 82 -4.12 -1.42 -1.18
N MET A 83 -4.02 -1.57 0.14
CA MET A 83 -4.04 -2.84 0.84
C MET A 83 -5.22 -2.87 1.82
N ILE A 84 -6.10 -3.85 1.66
CA ILE A 84 -7.14 -4.14 2.63
C ILE A 84 -6.71 -5.39 3.41
N TYR A 85 -6.47 -5.26 4.71
CA TYR A 85 -6.10 -6.37 5.59
C TYR A 85 -7.20 -6.70 6.57
N ASN A 86 -7.07 -7.84 7.27
CA ASN A 86 -8.14 -8.41 8.08
C ASN A 86 -9.43 -8.63 7.25
N ALA A 87 -9.29 -8.88 5.95
CA ALA A 87 -10.41 -9.02 5.03
C ALA A 87 -11.05 -10.41 5.18
N PRO A 88 -12.38 -10.51 5.36
CA PRO A 88 -13.09 -11.78 5.35
C PRO A 88 -12.80 -12.60 4.08
N PRO A 89 -12.80 -13.95 4.15
CA PRO A 89 -12.58 -14.80 2.98
C PRO A 89 -13.56 -14.55 1.82
N ALA A 90 -14.77 -14.07 2.13
CA ALA A 90 -15.82 -13.75 1.16
C ALA A 90 -15.68 -12.38 0.49
N SER A 91 -14.68 -11.56 0.87
CA SER A 91 -14.51 -10.18 0.36
C SER A 91 -13.96 -10.11 -1.08
N ARG A 92 -13.99 -11.22 -1.84
CA ARG A 92 -13.55 -11.21 -3.24
C ARG A 92 -14.66 -10.61 -4.10
N SER A 93 -14.60 -9.30 -4.32
CA SER A 93 -15.48 -8.64 -5.29
C SER A 93 -15.23 -9.20 -6.71
N PRO A 94 -16.29 -9.49 -7.49
CA PRO A 94 -16.22 -9.99 -8.87
C PRO A 94 -15.78 -8.90 -9.89
N VAL A 95 -14.81 -8.06 -9.53
CA VAL A 95 -14.25 -7.03 -10.43
C VAL A 95 -13.48 -7.68 -11.59
N PRO A 96 -13.46 -7.11 -12.81
CA PRO A 96 -12.60 -7.59 -13.89
C PRO A 96 -11.11 -7.56 -13.52
N VAL A 97 -10.36 -8.60 -13.90
CA VAL A 97 -8.93 -8.80 -13.60
C VAL A 97 -8.05 -7.61 -14.05
N ALA A 98 -8.46 -6.89 -15.10
CA ALA A 98 -7.68 -5.81 -15.72
C ALA A 98 -7.42 -4.59 -14.82
N ARG A 99 -8.19 -4.36 -13.75
CA ARG A 99 -7.98 -3.24 -12.80
C ARG A 99 -7.49 -3.66 -11.42
N ARG A 100 -7.14 -4.93 -11.22
CA ARG A 100 -6.72 -5.48 -9.90
C ARG A 100 -5.26 -5.19 -9.52
N SER A 101 -4.48 -4.50 -10.35
CA SER A 101 -3.04 -4.30 -10.11
C SER A 101 -2.74 -3.41 -8.89
N SER A 102 -3.63 -2.45 -8.58
CA SER A 102 -3.46 -1.51 -7.46
C SER A 102 -3.97 -2.03 -6.11
N LEU A 103 -4.88 -3.02 -6.08
CA LEU A 103 -5.50 -3.52 -4.85
C LEU A 103 -4.87 -4.83 -4.36
N HIS A 104 -4.46 -4.86 -3.09
CA HIS A 104 -3.95 -6.03 -2.41
C HIS A 104 -4.88 -6.43 -1.24
N LEU A 105 -5.22 -7.70 -1.15
CA LEU A 105 -6.05 -8.24 -0.07
C LEU A 105 -5.21 -9.15 0.82
N SER A 106 -5.32 -8.94 2.13
CA SER A 106 -4.71 -9.79 3.14
C SER A 106 -5.76 -10.27 4.13
N GLN A 107 -5.73 -11.57 4.43
CA GLN A 107 -6.56 -12.18 5.47
C GLN A 107 -5.90 -12.09 6.85
N ALA A 108 -4.62 -11.68 6.92
CA ALA A 108 -3.93 -11.55 8.18
C ALA A 108 -4.56 -10.41 9.01
N PRO A 109 -4.75 -10.59 10.34
CA PRO A 109 -5.31 -9.56 11.22
C PRO A 109 -4.42 -8.31 11.28
N LEU A 110 -3.10 -8.49 11.13
CA LEU A 110 -2.12 -7.42 10.98
C LEU A 110 -1.04 -7.86 9.97
N PRO A 111 -0.74 -7.05 8.95
CA PRO A 111 0.35 -7.32 8.02
C PRO A 111 1.72 -7.38 8.71
N ASP A 112 2.54 -8.35 8.33
CA ASP A 112 3.93 -8.46 8.76
C ASP A 112 4.89 -7.70 7.81
N LEU A 113 6.16 -7.60 8.23
CA LEU A 113 7.19 -6.92 7.43
C LEU A 113 7.35 -7.54 6.03
N ALA A 114 7.25 -8.86 5.92
CA ALA A 114 7.41 -9.56 4.65
C ALA A 114 6.27 -9.23 3.67
N SER A 115 5.03 -9.16 4.16
CA SER A 115 3.88 -8.79 3.35
C SER A 115 3.93 -7.33 2.92
N LEU A 116 4.34 -6.42 3.80
CA LEU A 116 4.52 -5.01 3.45
C LEU A 116 5.67 -4.82 2.45
N ARG A 117 6.77 -5.58 2.55
CA ARG A 117 7.86 -5.54 1.55
C ARG A 117 7.38 -5.94 0.16
N ARG A 118 6.66 -7.06 0.04
CA ARG A 118 6.06 -7.50 -1.25
C ARG A 118 5.03 -6.52 -1.81
N LEU A 119 4.35 -5.78 -0.95
CA LEU A 119 3.49 -4.68 -1.38
C LEU A 119 4.34 -3.53 -1.93
N MET A 120 5.38 -3.12 -1.22
CA MET A 120 6.25 -2.01 -1.63
C MET A 120 7.05 -2.29 -2.90
N GLU A 121 7.35 -3.54 -3.24
CA GLU A 121 7.94 -3.91 -4.54
C GLU A 121 7.05 -3.47 -5.73
N ARG A 122 5.73 -3.37 -5.54
CA ARG A 122 4.79 -2.90 -6.56
C ARG A 122 4.51 -1.40 -6.48
N VAL A 123 4.57 -0.82 -5.29
CA VAL A 123 4.32 0.62 -5.06
C VAL A 123 5.56 1.45 -5.41
N ASP A 124 6.75 0.93 -5.12
CA ASP A 124 8.06 1.55 -5.35
C ASP A 124 9.04 0.55 -5.99
N PRO A 125 8.90 0.26 -7.29
CA PRO A 125 9.76 -0.71 -7.97
C PRO A 125 11.24 -0.31 -7.94
N HIS A 126 11.55 0.99 -7.97
CA HIS A 126 12.93 1.50 -7.96
C HIS A 126 13.65 1.27 -6.62
N ALA A 127 12.90 1.15 -5.51
CA ALA A 127 13.48 0.71 -4.24
C ALA A 127 14.08 -0.70 -4.34
N SER A 128 13.39 -1.61 -5.04
CA SER A 128 13.79 -3.00 -5.24
C SER A 128 14.96 -3.13 -6.21
N GLU A 129 14.99 -2.34 -7.29
CA GLU A 129 16.09 -2.34 -8.27
C GLU A 129 17.44 -1.99 -7.62
N SER A 130 17.45 -1.09 -6.63
CA SER A 130 18.68 -0.74 -5.91
C SER A 130 19.23 -1.83 -4.98
N LEU A 131 18.44 -2.88 -4.71
CA LEU A 131 18.84 -4.06 -3.94
C LEU A 131 19.31 -5.22 -4.83
N GLN A 132 19.16 -5.13 -6.16
CA GLN A 132 19.67 -6.13 -7.08
C GLN A 132 21.20 -5.99 -7.18
N PRO A 133 22.00 -7.00 -6.77
CA PRO A 133 23.43 -6.99 -7.07
C PRO A 133 23.58 -6.98 -8.59
N TRP A 134 24.40 -6.06 -9.07
CA TRP A 134 24.55 -5.73 -10.48
C TRP A 134 24.92 -7.00 -11.26
N THR A 135 23.94 -7.62 -11.92
CA THR A 135 24.13 -8.74 -12.83
C THR A 135 23.97 -8.23 -14.26
N HIS A 136 24.74 -7.21 -14.61
CA HIS A 136 24.95 -6.91 -16.02
C HIS A 136 26.01 -7.89 -16.55
N PRO A 137 25.69 -8.75 -17.54
CA PRO A 137 26.72 -9.51 -18.22
C PRO A 137 27.67 -8.51 -18.89
N LEU A 138 28.96 -8.60 -18.57
CA LEU A 138 30.02 -7.88 -19.26
C LEU A 138 29.84 -8.15 -20.76
N ARG A 139 29.44 -7.11 -21.49
CA ARG A 139 29.42 -7.10 -22.95
C ARG A 139 30.84 -7.39 -23.42
N GLN A 140 31.13 -8.65 -23.73
CA GLN A 140 32.38 -9.04 -24.33
C GLN A 140 32.49 -8.31 -25.66
N GLY A 141 33.40 -7.33 -25.71
CA GLY A 141 33.80 -6.70 -26.95
C GLY A 141 34.36 -7.76 -27.86
N HIS A 142 33.66 -8.02 -28.96
CA HIS A 142 34.18 -8.78 -30.08
C HIS A 142 35.39 -8.02 -30.64
N GLY A 143 36.58 -8.58 -30.41
CA GLY A 143 37.81 -8.13 -31.02
C GLY A 143 37.99 -8.80 -32.37
N ARG A 144 38.31 -7.96 -33.36
CA ARG A 144 38.82 -8.22 -34.73
C ARG A 144 37.81 -8.57 -35.80
#